data_AF-A0A239PXU2-F1
#
_entry.id   AF-A0A239PXU2-F1
#
_cell.length_a   1.000
_cell.length_b   1.000
_cell.length_c   1.000
_cell.angle_alpha   90.00
_cell.angle_beta   90.00
_cell.angle_gamma   90.00
#
_symmetry.space_group_name_H-M   'P 1'
#
loop_
_entity.id
_entity.type
_entity.pdbx_description
1 polymer ?
#
loop_
_entity_poly.entity_id
_entity_poly.type
_entity_poly.pdbx_seq_one_letter_code
_entity_poly.pdbx_strand_id
1 'polypeptide(L)'
;MSKRRIMYVELKSGYADNGPAWIARVRFSKSGRRIYFHDKQLQAVKGGGLYGGNYYDIDTGEYYWVSGPKKDQSDRHWAGSGPVAIDEDAREEYYALIGKREGRKT
;
A
#
# COMPACT_ATOMS: atom_id res chain seq x y z
N MET A 1 6.95 7.60 19.13
CA MET A 1 6.32 8.32 18.00
C MET A 1 5.60 7.31 17.10
N SER A 2 4.52 7.67 16.40
CA SER A 2 3.90 6.80 15.40
C SER A 2 4.83 6.62 14.20
N LYS A 3 5.12 5.38 13.80
CA LYS A 3 6.04 5.08 12.68
C LYS A 3 5.38 5.42 11.35
N ARG A 4 6.09 6.12 10.47
CA ARG A 4 5.68 6.35 9.06
C ARG A 4 6.56 5.51 8.13
N ARG A 5 5.99 4.94 7.07
CA ARG A 5 6.70 4.13 6.06
C ARG A 5 5.97 4.24 4.72
N ILE A 6 6.68 4.14 3.61
CA ILE A 6 6.03 3.83 2.33
C ILE A 6 5.58 2.36 2.33
N MET A 7 4.39 2.11 1.80
CA MET A 7 3.77 0.79 1.69
C MET A 7 3.08 0.65 0.34
N TYR A 8 3.01 -0.58 -0.16
CA TYR A 8 2.04 -0.97 -1.18
C TYR A 8 0.67 -1.12 -0.53
N VAL A 9 -0.35 -0.54 -1.14
CA VAL A 9 -1.76 -0.62 -0.73
C VAL A 9 -2.60 -0.92 -1.96
N GLU A 10 -3.47 -1.94 -1.90
CA GLU A 10 -4.37 -2.31 -2.99
C GLU A 10 -5.78 -2.50 -2.46
N LEU A 11 -6.78 -1.88 -3.10
CA LEU A 11 -8.19 -2.15 -2.83
C LEU A 11 -8.56 -3.52 -3.42
N LYS A 12 -9.01 -4.44 -2.56
CA LYS A 12 -9.38 -5.80 -2.95
C LYS A 12 -10.88 -5.99 -3.13
N SER A 13 -11.69 -5.28 -2.34
CA SER A 13 -13.16 -5.36 -2.46
C SER A 13 -13.63 -4.98 -3.86
N GLY A 14 -14.33 -5.89 -4.53
CA GLY A 14 -14.85 -5.68 -5.89
C GLY A 14 -13.87 -5.95 -7.03
N TYR A 15 -12.65 -6.43 -6.74
CA TYR A 15 -11.60 -6.63 -7.74
C TYR A 15 -10.94 -8.01 -7.67
N ALA A 16 -10.56 -8.53 -8.83
CA ALA A 16 -9.86 -9.81 -8.99
C ALA A 16 -8.35 -9.56 -9.23
N ASP A 17 -7.67 -9.07 -8.20
CA ASP A 17 -6.23 -8.72 -8.20
C ASP A 17 -5.83 -7.58 -9.17
N ASN A 18 -6.82 -6.84 -9.66
CA ASN A 18 -6.66 -5.71 -10.57
C ASN A 18 -7.24 -4.41 -9.98
N GLY A 19 -7.33 -4.34 -8.65
CA GLY A 19 -7.87 -3.16 -7.98
C GLY A 19 -6.94 -1.96 -8.08
N PRO A 20 -7.48 -0.74 -7.86
CA PRO A 20 -6.67 0.44 -7.63
C PRO A 20 -5.58 0.15 -6.58
N ALA A 21 -4.35 0.55 -6.89
CA ALA A 21 -3.20 0.28 -6.04
C ALA A 21 -2.24 1.46 -6.00
N TRP A 22 -1.53 1.58 -4.88
CA TRP A 22 -0.67 2.72 -4.57
C TRP A 22 0.63 2.28 -3.88
N ILE A 23 1.71 2.97 -4.18
CA ILE A 23 2.84 3.14 -3.27
C ILE A 23 2.59 4.45 -2.51
N ALA A 24 2.31 4.32 -1.22
CA ALA A 24 1.81 5.42 -0.41
C ALA A 24 2.51 5.49 0.94
N ARG A 25 2.67 6.71 1.46
CA ARG A 25 3.16 6.90 2.83
C ARG A 25 2.04 6.64 3.82
N VAL A 26 2.22 5.62 4.66
CA VAL A 26 1.26 5.29 5.72
C VAL A 26 1.82 5.65 7.09
N ARG A 27 0.91 5.95 8.01
CA ARG A 27 1.23 6.11 9.44
C ARG A 27 0.67 4.92 10.21
N PHE A 28 1.51 4.26 11.00
CA PHE A 28 1.07 3.22 11.92
C PHE A 28 0.60 3.84 13.24
N SER A 29 -0.50 3.32 13.77
CA SER A 29 -0.88 3.51 15.18
C SER A 29 0.22 2.99 16.12
N LYS A 30 0.18 3.41 17.40
CA LYS A 30 1.18 2.97 18.40
C LYS A 30 1.24 1.44 18.56
N SER A 31 0.10 0.76 18.44
CA SER A 31 0.02 -0.71 18.51
C SER A 31 0.37 -1.42 17.20
N GLY A 32 0.56 -0.67 16.10
CA GLY A 32 0.76 -1.23 14.76
C GLY A 32 -0.48 -1.88 14.14
N ARG A 33 -1.61 -1.98 14.86
CA ARG A 33 -2.82 -2.68 14.39
C ARG A 33 -3.68 -1.86 13.42
N ARG A 34 -3.46 -0.55 13.36
CA ARG A 34 -4.10 0.36 12.43
C ARG A 34 -3.07 1.12 11.63
N ILE A 35 -3.41 1.39 10.38
CA ILE A 35 -2.69 2.33 9.52
C ILE A 35 -3.62 3.44 9.06
N TYR A 36 -3.04 4.59 8.80
CA TYR A 36 -3.70 5.73 8.18
C TYR A 36 -3.05 5.97 6.83
N PHE A 37 -3.86 5.94 5.78
CA PHE A 37 -3.49 6.02 4.37
C PHE A 37 -4.50 6.92 3.69
N HIS A 38 -4.03 7.98 3.02
CA HIS A 38 -4.91 9.05 2.50
C HIS A 38 -5.87 9.55 3.58
N ASP A 39 -7.18 9.56 3.28
CA ASP A 39 -8.29 9.88 4.18
C ASP A 39 -8.85 8.66 4.92
N LYS A 40 -8.23 7.48 4.76
CA LYS A 40 -8.72 6.20 5.27
C LYS A 40 -8.01 5.76 6.55
N GLN A 41 -8.78 5.11 7.42
CA GLN A 41 -8.25 4.41 8.58
C GLN A 41 -8.45 2.90 8.41
N LEU A 42 -7.35 2.19 8.18
CA LEU A 42 -7.41 0.75 7.94
C LEU A 42 -7.04 -0.02 9.21
N GLN A 43 -7.87 -1.00 9.57
CA GLN A 43 -7.69 -1.90 10.70
C GLN A 43 -7.20 -3.26 10.21
N ALA A 44 -6.10 -3.76 10.80
CA ALA A 44 -5.58 -5.08 10.47
C ALA A 44 -6.62 -6.17 10.78
N VAL A 45 -6.78 -7.11 9.85
CA VAL A 45 -7.65 -8.29 10.00
C VAL A 45 -7.00 -9.24 11.01
N LYS A 46 -7.81 -9.76 11.95
CA LYS A 46 -7.32 -10.77 12.92
C LYS A 46 -6.95 -12.05 12.16
N GLY A 47 -5.77 -12.61 12.44
CA GLY A 47 -5.31 -13.85 11.81
C GLY A 47 -4.55 -13.68 10.48
N GLY A 48 -4.24 -12.44 10.06
CA GLY A 48 -3.30 -12.20 8.94
C GLY A 48 -3.92 -11.99 7.56
N GLY A 49 -5.24 -12.15 7.42
CA GLY A 49 -5.97 -11.93 6.17
C GLY A 49 -5.84 -13.09 5.16
N LEU A 50 -6.94 -13.40 4.47
CA LEU A 50 -7.02 -14.40 3.40
C LEU A 50 -8.00 -13.91 2.33
N TYR A 51 -7.64 -14.06 1.04
CA TYR A 51 -8.40 -13.78 -0.19
C TYR A 51 -8.96 -12.34 -0.34
N GLY A 52 -9.62 -11.79 0.68
CA GLY A 52 -10.20 -10.45 0.70
C GLY A 52 -9.19 -9.35 1.03
N GLY A 53 -8.10 -9.61 1.76
CA GLY A 53 -7.15 -8.57 2.20
C GLY A 53 -6.64 -8.80 3.61
N ASN A 54 -5.62 -8.05 4.04
CA ASN A 54 -5.05 -8.12 5.39
C ASN A 54 -5.40 -6.89 6.26
N TYR A 55 -6.05 -5.89 5.67
CA TYR A 55 -6.67 -4.76 6.36
C TYR A 55 -8.09 -4.53 5.83
N TYR A 56 -8.91 -3.82 6.59
CA TYR A 56 -10.18 -3.26 6.11
C TYR A 56 -10.33 -1.80 6.54
N ASP A 57 -10.99 -0.99 5.72
CA ASP A 57 -11.36 0.38 6.07
C ASP A 57 -12.48 0.35 7.11
N ILE A 58 -12.30 1.07 8.22
CA ILE A 58 -13.26 1.04 9.32
C ILE A 58 -14.60 1.67 8.95
N ASP A 59 -14.62 2.58 7.97
CA ASP A 59 -15.80 3.35 7.62
C ASP A 59 -16.62 2.63 6.54
N THR A 60 -15.97 2.02 5.55
CA THR A 60 -16.65 1.35 4.42
C THR A 60 -16.72 -0.16 4.55
N GLY A 61 -15.88 -0.78 5.39
CA GLY A 61 -15.72 -2.23 5.46
C GLY A 61 -15.00 -2.84 4.25
N GLU A 62 -14.51 -2.02 3.32
CA GLU A 62 -13.75 -2.50 2.17
C GLU A 62 -12.41 -3.08 2.60
N TYR A 63 -12.00 -4.17 1.97
CA TYR A 63 -10.74 -4.82 2.26
C TYR A 63 -9.61 -4.32 1.38
N TYR A 64 -8.45 -4.24 1.98
CA TYR A 64 -7.21 -3.80 1.37
C TYR A 64 -6.11 -4.83 1.60
N TRP A 65 -5.24 -4.98 0.60
CA TRP A 65 -3.96 -5.64 0.76
C TRP A 65 -2.88 -4.60 1.01
N VAL A 66 -2.11 -4.79 2.09
CA VAL A 66 -1.04 -3.88 2.49
C VAL A 66 0.24 -4.66 2.73
N SER A 67 1.31 -4.28 2.03
CA SER A 67 2.64 -4.87 2.18
C SER A 67 3.74 -3.82 2.01
N GLY A 68 4.98 -4.18 2.34
CA GLY A 68 6.11 -3.33 1.98
C GLY A 68 6.25 -3.25 0.45
N PRO A 69 6.72 -2.13 -0.12
CA PRO A 69 7.05 -2.07 -1.52
C PRO A 69 8.24 -2.97 -1.84
N LYS A 70 8.29 -3.52 -3.05
CA LYS A 70 9.34 -4.41 -3.53
C LYS A 70 10.31 -3.69 -4.45
N LYS A 71 11.59 -4.08 -4.37
CA LYS A 71 12.67 -3.49 -5.18
C LYS A 71 12.54 -3.79 -6.68
N ASP A 72 11.99 -4.94 -7.02
CA ASP A 72 11.77 -5.41 -8.38
C ASP A 72 10.46 -4.89 -8.99
N GLN A 73 9.70 -4.05 -8.25
CA GLN A 73 8.40 -3.51 -8.62
C GLN A 73 7.31 -4.59 -8.86
N SER A 74 7.52 -5.83 -8.40
CA SER A 74 6.53 -6.92 -8.50
C SER A 74 5.46 -6.84 -7.39
N ASP A 75 5.04 -5.63 -7.02
CA ASP A 75 4.24 -5.36 -5.81
C ASP A 75 2.88 -6.06 -5.81
N ARG A 76 2.25 -6.16 -6.98
CA ARG A 76 0.95 -6.84 -7.16
C ARG A 76 1.03 -8.34 -6.87
N HIS A 77 -0.14 -8.94 -6.67
CA HIS A 77 -0.30 -10.40 -6.69
C HIS A 77 0.20 -10.99 -8.03
N TRP A 78 0.59 -12.27 -8.04
CA TRP A 78 1.21 -12.90 -9.23
C TRP A 78 0.27 -12.96 -10.45
N ALA A 79 -1.05 -12.99 -10.22
CA ALA A 79 -2.08 -12.91 -11.24
C ALA A 79 -2.66 -11.49 -11.40
N GLY A 80 -2.12 -10.52 -10.67
CA GLY A 80 -2.62 -9.15 -10.66
C GLY A 80 -2.17 -8.33 -11.87
N SER A 81 -2.92 -7.27 -12.16
CA SER A 81 -2.66 -6.39 -13.30
C SER A 81 -3.06 -4.95 -13.03
N GLY A 82 -2.69 -4.04 -13.93
CA GLY A 82 -3.04 -2.62 -13.85
C GLY A 82 -1.94 -1.76 -13.20
N PRO A 83 -2.03 -0.44 -13.39
CA PRO A 83 -1.02 0.49 -12.88
C PRO A 83 -1.00 0.52 -11.35
N VAL A 84 0.17 0.83 -10.78
CA VAL A 84 0.33 1.18 -9.37
C VAL A 84 0.68 2.66 -9.31
N ALA A 85 -0.18 3.48 -8.71
CA ALA A 85 0.07 4.90 -8.53
C ALA A 85 1.17 5.10 -7.48
N ILE A 86 2.00 6.14 -7.62
CA ILE A 86 3.03 6.48 -6.62
C ILE A 86 2.67 7.86 -6.08
N ASP A 87 2.35 7.93 -4.78
CA ASP A 87 2.08 9.19 -4.11
C ASP A 87 3.31 10.11 -4.19
N GLU A 88 3.07 11.40 -4.37
CA GLU A 88 4.13 12.40 -4.55
C GLU A 88 5.15 12.37 -3.39
N ASP A 89 4.66 12.27 -2.15
CA ASP A 89 5.48 12.24 -0.94
C ASP A 89 6.17 10.89 -0.67
N ALA A 90 5.85 9.86 -1.47
CA ALA A 90 6.46 8.54 -1.45
C ALA A 90 7.46 8.34 -2.61
N ARG A 91 7.40 9.20 -3.65
CA ARG A 91 8.14 9.00 -4.91
C ARG A 91 9.65 8.90 -4.73
N GLU A 92 10.26 9.86 -4.04
CA GLU A 92 11.71 9.89 -3.82
C GLU A 92 12.18 8.62 -3.06
N GLU A 93 11.49 8.26 -1.98
CA GLU A 93 11.83 7.09 -1.15
C GLU A 93 11.64 5.78 -1.93
N TYR A 94 10.60 5.67 -2.76
CA TYR A 94 10.37 4.49 -3.60
C TYR A 94 11.39 4.38 -4.73
N TYR A 95 11.75 5.48 -5.38
CA TYR A 95 12.78 5.47 -6.42
C TYR A 95 14.17 5.10 -5.87
N ALA A 96 14.52 5.63 -4.70
CA ALA A 96 15.71 5.19 -3.98
C ALA A 96 15.68 3.68 -3.67
N LEU A 97 14.52 3.14 -3.26
CA LEU A 97 14.34 1.71 -2.98
C LEU A 97 14.59 0.83 -4.21
N ILE A 98 14.05 1.20 -5.38
CA ILE A 98 14.17 0.43 -6.62
C ILE A 98 15.47 0.73 -7.40
N GLY A 99 16.34 1.58 -6.86
CA GLY A 99 17.61 1.95 -7.47
C GLY A 99 17.49 2.88 -8.68
N LYS A 100 16.34 3.56 -8.87
CA LYS A 100 16.18 4.63 -9.85
C LYS A 100 16.47 5.97 -9.18
N ARG A 101 17.28 6.83 -9.79
CA ARG A 101 17.31 8.25 -9.45
C ARG A 101 16.24 8.93 -10.30
N GLU A 102 15.46 9.85 -9.74
CA GLU A 102 14.63 10.72 -10.58
C GLU A 102 15.51 11.30 -11.69
N GLY A 103 15.04 11.18 -12.94
CA GLY A 103 15.75 11.74 -14.08
C GLY A 103 16.01 13.21 -13.80
N ARG A 104 17.28 13.61 -13.75
CA ARG A 104 17.65 15.01 -13.93
C ARG A 104 16.97 15.45 -15.21
N LYS A 105 16.03 16.40 -15.11
CA LYS A 105 15.59 17.18 -16.25
C LYS A 105 16.86 17.86 -16.80
N THR A 106 17.39 17.36 -17.90
CA THR A 106 18.34 18.07 -18.76
C THR A 106 17.61 19.10 -19.58
#